data_AF-A0A640URD6-F1
#
_entry.id   AF-A0A640URD6-F1
#
_cell.length_a   1.000
_cell.length_b   1.000
_cell.length_c   1.000
_cell.angle_alpha   90.00
_cell.angle_beta   90.00
_cell.angle_gamma   90.00
#
_symmetry.space_group_name_H-M   'P 1'
#
loop_
_entity.id
_entity.type
_entity.pdbx_description
1 polymer ?
#
loop_
_entity_poly.entity_id
_entity_poly.type
_entity_poly.pdbx_seq_one_letter_code
_entity_poly.pdbx_strand_id
1 'polypeptide(L)'
;MDADLRRAAVVALGELRRSHDYRDRADAGHGLAAFAEMQEALGPLLELVLDPGDTLVTRRTAEALLRRKDRAGLTIVASALAVANSNHSDWIHTAIVDVFSIFGLGEHRYSGYR
;
A
#
# COMPACT_ATOMS: atom_id res chain seq x y z
N MET A 1 -9.26 18.11 -19.33
CA MET A 1 -7.88 17.81 -19.74
C MET A 1 -7.05 17.24 -18.58
N ASP A 2 -6.81 17.95 -17.48
CA ASP A 2 -6.05 17.38 -16.33
C ASP A 2 -6.77 16.21 -15.63
N ALA A 3 -8.07 16.35 -15.38
CA ALA A 3 -8.89 15.29 -14.76
C ALA A 3 -8.94 14.00 -15.60
N ASP A 4 -8.93 14.11 -16.93
CA ASP A 4 -8.97 12.96 -17.84
C ASP A 4 -7.65 12.18 -17.80
N LEU A 5 -6.51 12.90 -17.72
CA LEU A 5 -5.19 12.29 -17.60
C LEU A 5 -5.00 11.63 -16.23
N ARG A 6 -5.44 12.27 -15.13
CA ARG A 6 -5.42 11.66 -13.80
C ARG A 6 -6.25 10.38 -13.76
N ARG A 7 -7.45 10.40 -14.36
CA ARG A 7 -8.30 9.21 -14.46
C ARG A 7 -7.64 8.11 -15.29
N ALA A 8 -7.02 8.45 -16.42
CA ALA A 8 -6.29 7.49 -17.23
C ALA A 8 -5.12 6.84 -16.47
N ALA A 9 -4.40 7.61 -15.65
CA ALA A 9 -3.33 7.08 -14.79
C ALA A 9 -3.88 6.08 -13.75
N VAL A 10 -4.99 6.41 -13.09
CA VAL A 10 -5.66 5.50 -12.14
C VAL A 10 -6.10 4.21 -12.83
N VAL A 11 -6.66 4.29 -14.03
CA VAL A 11 -7.05 3.11 -14.82
C VAL A 11 -5.82 2.25 -15.14
N ALA A 12 -4.76 2.84 -15.68
CA ALA A 12 -3.55 2.10 -16.04
C ALA A 12 -2.91 1.38 -14.85
N LEU A 13 -2.81 2.05 -13.70
CA LEU A 13 -2.27 1.44 -12.48
C LEU A 13 -3.23 0.39 -11.89
N GLY A 14 -4.55 0.61 -12.03
CA GLY A 14 -5.56 -0.37 -11.68
C GLY A 14 -5.47 -1.67 -12.49
N GLU A 15 -5.03 -1.59 -13.76
CA GLU A 15 -4.69 -2.76 -14.56
C GLU A 15 -3.38 -3.42 -14.12
N LEU A 16 -2.33 -2.64 -13.87
CA LEU A 16 -1.02 -3.16 -13.41
C LEU A 16 -1.14 -3.97 -12.11
N ARG A 17 -2.03 -3.55 -11.20
CA ARG A 17 -2.38 -4.26 -9.97
C ARG A 17 -2.78 -5.73 -10.20
N ARG A 18 -3.31 -6.08 -11.37
CA ARG A 18 -3.76 -7.45 -11.67
C ARG A 18 -2.64 -8.36 -12.17
N SER A 19 -1.40 -7.87 -12.25
CA SER A 19 -0.25 -8.66 -12.65
C SER A 19 0.01 -9.84 -11.70
N HIS A 20 0.49 -10.94 -12.27
CA HIS A 20 0.96 -12.09 -11.51
C HIS A 20 2.30 -11.80 -10.80
N ASP A 21 3.09 -10.85 -11.28
CA ASP A 21 4.31 -10.41 -10.60
C ASP A 21 3.95 -9.50 -9.42
N TYR A 22 4.40 -9.86 -8.22
CA TYR A 22 4.16 -9.05 -7.02
C TYR A 22 4.85 -7.68 -7.10
N ARG A 23 5.93 -7.54 -7.87
CA ARG A 23 6.64 -6.26 -8.03
C ARG A 23 5.77 -5.25 -8.77
N ASP A 24 5.13 -5.68 -9.86
CA ASP A 24 4.17 -4.87 -10.60
C ASP A 24 3.01 -4.43 -9.69
N ARG A 25 2.49 -5.33 -8.85
CA ARG A 25 1.44 -4.99 -7.89
C ARG A 25 1.91 -3.97 -6.84
N ALA A 26 3.13 -4.13 -6.34
CA ALA A 26 3.71 -3.17 -5.39
C ALA A 26 3.92 -1.79 -6.03
N ASP A 27 4.39 -1.74 -7.28
CA ASP A 27 4.55 -0.50 -8.04
C ASP A 27 3.20 0.15 -8.36
N ALA A 28 2.19 -0.66 -8.69
CA ALA A 28 0.81 -0.20 -8.85
C ALA A 28 0.28 0.44 -7.56
N GLY A 29 0.51 -0.19 -6.40
CA GLY A 29 0.11 0.36 -5.10
C GLY A 29 0.83 1.65 -4.75
N HIS A 30 2.14 1.70 -4.99
CA HIS A 30 2.92 2.93 -4.80
C HIS A 30 2.42 4.07 -5.69
N GLY A 31 2.17 3.80 -6.98
CA GLY A 31 1.65 4.78 -7.93
C GLY A 31 0.21 5.22 -7.61
N LEU A 32 -0.69 4.28 -7.32
CA LEU A 32 -2.10 4.57 -6.99
C LEU A 32 -2.22 5.40 -5.72
N ALA A 33 -1.28 5.25 -4.77
CA ALA A 33 -1.28 6.04 -3.56
C ALA A 33 -1.29 7.54 -3.86
N ALA A 34 -0.67 8.02 -4.94
CA ALA A 34 -0.71 9.44 -5.34
C ALA A 34 -2.11 9.97 -5.69
N PHE A 35 -3.07 9.07 -5.92
CA PHE A 35 -4.45 9.37 -6.32
C PHE A 35 -5.49 8.91 -5.27
N ALA A 36 -5.09 8.68 -4.03
CA ALA A 36 -5.96 8.13 -2.97
C ALA A 36 -7.23 8.95 -2.70
N GLU A 37 -7.27 10.23 -3.09
CA GLU A 37 -8.45 11.07 -3.01
C GLU A 37 -9.51 10.81 -4.10
N MET A 38 -9.13 10.10 -5.17
CA MET A 38 -10.03 9.74 -6.26
C MET A 38 -10.85 8.49 -5.90
N GLN A 39 -12.17 8.54 -6.08
CA GLN A 39 -13.07 7.43 -5.73
C GLN A 39 -12.70 6.14 -6.46
N GLU A 40 -12.26 6.25 -7.71
CA GLU A 40 -11.83 5.12 -8.54
C GLU A 40 -10.59 4.40 -8.01
N ALA A 41 -9.77 5.06 -7.20
CA ALA A 41 -8.57 4.46 -6.62
C ALA A 41 -8.86 3.66 -5.34
N LEU A 42 -10.00 3.90 -4.67
CA LEU A 42 -10.29 3.34 -3.35
C LEU A 42 -10.33 1.81 -3.34
N GLY A 43 -11.11 1.20 -4.23
CA GLY A 43 -11.21 -0.26 -4.36
C GLY A 43 -9.85 -0.90 -4.68
N PRO A 44 -9.16 -0.48 -5.75
CA PRO A 44 -7.83 -0.97 -6.09
C PRO A 44 -6.80 -0.85 -4.96
N LEU A 45 -6.80 0.27 -4.22
CA LEU A 45 -5.90 0.48 -3.09
C LEU A 45 -6.21 -0.46 -1.92
N LEU A 46 -7.49 -0.66 -1.58
CA LEU A 46 -7.88 -1.62 -0.55
C LEU A 46 -7.47 -3.05 -0.91
N GLU A 47 -7.66 -3.46 -2.17
CA GLU A 47 -7.23 -4.77 -2.65
C GLU A 47 -5.70 -4.97 -2.56
N LEU A 48 -4.92 -3.91 -2.78
CA LEU A 48 -3.45 -3.96 -2.70
C LEU A 48 -2.91 -3.92 -1.26
N VAL A 49 -3.55 -3.14 -0.37
CA VAL A 49 -3.22 -3.16 1.06
C VAL A 49 -3.58 -4.52 1.67
N LEU A 50 -4.57 -5.23 1.11
CA LEU A 50 -4.96 -6.57 1.54
C LEU A 50 -4.54 -7.64 0.52
N ASP A 51 -3.41 -7.43 -0.18
CA ASP A 51 -2.96 -8.34 -1.24
C ASP A 51 -2.82 -9.77 -0.69
N PRO A 52 -3.57 -10.75 -1.23
CA PRO A 52 -3.53 -12.12 -0.72
C PRO A 52 -2.30 -12.90 -1.21
N GLY A 53 -1.60 -12.40 -2.23
CA GLY A 53 -0.51 -13.11 -2.89
C GLY A 53 0.86 -12.82 -2.30
N ASP A 54 1.10 -11.60 -1.80
CA ASP A 54 2.41 -11.18 -1.31
C ASP A 54 2.35 -10.04 -0.28
N THR A 55 3.03 -10.21 0.85
CA THR A 55 3.02 -9.25 1.96
C THR A 55 3.89 -8.02 1.72
N LEU A 56 4.84 -8.07 0.77
CA LEU A 56 5.56 -6.89 0.31
C LEU A 56 4.61 -5.89 -0.33
N VAL A 57 3.62 -6.36 -1.10
CA VAL A 57 2.61 -5.51 -1.76
C VAL A 57 1.79 -4.79 -0.70
N THR A 58 1.33 -5.52 0.32
CA THR A 58 0.63 -4.96 1.49
C THR A 58 1.45 -3.84 2.13
N ARG A 59 2.70 -4.16 2.53
CA ARG A 59 3.58 -3.21 3.23
C ARG A 59 3.89 -1.98 2.37
N ARG A 60 4.30 -2.16 1.11
CA ARG A 60 4.68 -1.06 0.20
C ARG A 60 3.52 -0.11 -0.09
N THR A 61 2.33 -0.66 -0.28
CA THR A 61 1.11 0.13 -0.53
C THR A 61 0.73 0.93 0.73
N ALA A 62 0.75 0.28 1.90
CA ALA A 62 0.48 0.96 3.17
C ALA A 62 1.51 2.07 3.46
N GLU A 63 2.81 1.81 3.26
CA GLU A 63 3.86 2.83 3.42
C GLU A 63 3.61 4.04 2.51
N ALA A 64 3.28 3.82 1.23
CA ALA A 64 3.02 4.89 0.28
C ALA A 64 1.82 5.75 0.71
N LEU A 65 0.73 5.12 1.17
CA LEU A 65 -0.45 5.81 1.69
C LEU A 65 -0.14 6.61 2.96
N LEU A 66 0.60 6.04 3.91
CA LEU A 66 0.94 6.70 5.16
C LEU A 66 1.90 7.89 4.96
N ARG A 67 2.82 7.80 4.00
CA ARG A 67 3.76 8.89 3.66
C ARG A 67 3.08 10.14 3.11
N ARG A 68 1.85 10.03 2.59
CA ARG A 68 1.03 11.21 2.21
C ARG A 68 0.69 12.10 3.40
N LYS A 69 0.58 11.51 4.60
CA LYS A 69 0.20 12.20 5.84
C LYS A 69 -1.11 13.00 5.71
N ASP A 70 -2.05 12.48 4.93
CA ASP A 70 -3.34 13.13 4.67
C ASP A 70 -4.52 12.20 5.01
N ARG A 71 -5.72 12.78 5.06
CA ARG A 71 -6.93 12.07 5.45
C ARG A 71 -7.22 10.88 4.53
N ALA A 72 -7.01 11.03 3.23
CA ALA A 72 -7.30 9.97 2.26
C ALA A 72 -6.44 8.73 2.51
N GLY A 73 -5.11 8.91 2.61
CA GLY A 73 -4.18 7.82 2.89
C GLY A 73 -4.48 7.12 4.22
N LEU A 74 -4.67 7.90 5.30
CA LEU A 74 -5.00 7.34 6.61
C LEU A 74 -6.33 6.58 6.62
N THR A 75 -7.36 7.08 5.92
CA THR A 75 -8.68 6.44 5.87
C THR A 75 -8.60 5.07 5.21
N ILE A 76 -7.85 4.94 4.12
CA ILE A 76 -7.70 3.65 3.41
C ILE A 76 -6.97 2.64 4.29
N VAL A 77 -5.85 3.05 4.91
CA VAL A 77 -5.07 2.15 5.79
C VAL A 77 -5.89 1.71 7.00
N ALA A 78 -6.62 2.64 7.64
CA ALA A 78 -7.49 2.31 8.76
C ALA A 78 -8.64 1.38 8.34
N SER A 79 -9.23 1.61 7.17
CA SER A 79 -10.31 0.76 6.63
C SER A 79 -9.81 -0.65 6.33
N ALA A 80 -8.60 -0.78 5.76
CA ALA A 80 -7.99 -2.07 5.52
C ALA A 80 -7.65 -2.80 6.84
N LEU A 81 -7.06 -2.09 7.80
CA LEU A 81 -6.72 -2.65 9.11
C LEU A 81 -7.95 -3.17 9.86
N ALA A 82 -9.10 -2.50 9.72
CA ALA A 82 -10.36 -2.91 10.36
C ALA A 82 -10.88 -4.27 9.90
N VAL A 83 -10.47 -4.76 8.71
CA VAL A 83 -10.91 -6.03 8.13
C VAL A 83 -9.76 -7.00 7.86
N ALA A 84 -8.54 -6.62 8.20
CA ALA A 84 -7.33 -7.39 7.96
C ALA A 84 -7.35 -8.70 8.77
N ASN A 85 -6.86 -9.79 8.16
CA ASN A 85 -6.45 -10.96 8.93
C ASN A 85 -5.12 -10.68 9.66
N SER A 86 -4.68 -11.62 10.50
CA SER A 86 -3.44 -11.45 11.30
C SER A 86 -2.21 -11.17 10.44
N ASN A 87 -2.04 -11.88 9.32
CA ASN A 87 -0.89 -11.68 8.45
C ASN A 87 -0.90 -10.27 7.85
N HIS A 88 -2.02 -9.82 7.29
CA HIS A 88 -2.15 -8.45 6.76
C HIS A 88 -1.93 -7.39 7.85
N SER A 89 -2.49 -7.62 9.05
CA SER A 89 -2.35 -6.71 10.19
C SER A 89 -0.89 -6.49 10.58
N ASP A 90 -0.07 -7.55 10.65
CA ASP A 90 1.35 -7.46 11.01
C ASP A 90 2.14 -6.58 10.03
N TRP A 91 1.87 -6.71 8.73
CA TRP A 91 2.55 -5.92 7.69
C TRP A 91 2.05 -4.48 7.60
N ILE A 92 0.76 -4.23 7.86
CA ILE A 92 0.23 -2.88 8.01
C ILE A 92 0.86 -2.19 9.24
N HIS A 93 0.97 -2.90 10.38
CA HIS A 93 1.65 -2.37 11.56
C HIS A 93 3.13 -2.09 11.32
N THR A 94 3.83 -2.97 10.61
CA THR A 94 5.21 -2.74 10.19
C THR A 94 5.33 -1.45 9.38
N ALA A 95 4.45 -1.21 8.40
CA ALA A 95 4.44 0.04 7.62
C ALA A 95 4.20 1.28 8.50
N ILE A 96 3.31 1.20 9.51
CA ILE A 96 3.08 2.29 10.48
C ILE A 96 4.37 2.61 11.24
N VAL A 97 5.04 1.58 11.76
CA VAL A 97 6.30 1.73 12.49
C VAL A 97 7.36 2.36 11.59
N ASP A 98 7.52 1.86 10.36
CA ASP A 98 8.55 2.34 9.42
C ASP A 98 8.33 3.78 8.95
N VAL A 99 7.08 4.24 8.86
CA VAL A 99 6.76 5.60 8.39
C VAL A 99 6.77 6.62 9.52
N PHE A 100 6.30 6.25 10.72
CA PHE A 100 6.10 7.21 11.82
C PHE A 100 7.10 7.10 12.96
N SER A 101 7.86 6.02 13.08
CA SER A 101 8.87 5.92 14.14
C SER A 101 10.15 6.65 13.73
N ILE A 102 10.58 7.60 14.55
CA ILE A 102 11.77 8.43 14.34
C ILE A 102 13.09 7.62 14.51
N PHE A 103 13.04 6.36 14.93
CA PHE A 103 14.22 5.50 15.23
C PHE A 103 14.20 4.09 14.61
N GLY A 104 13.62 3.89 13.42
CA GLY A 104 13.60 2.59 12.74
C GLY A 104 14.87 2.19 11.98
N LEU A 105 15.95 2.97 12.04
CA LEU A 105 17.22 2.64 11.37
C LEU A 105 18.20 2.03 12.38
N GLY A 106 18.07 0.73 12.63
CA GLY A 106 19.06 0.00 13.41
C GLY A 106 18.56 -1.35 13.90
N GLU A 107 18.95 -2.40 13.17
CA GLU A 107 18.93 -3.80 13.60
C GLU A 107 17.60 -4.56 13.59
N HIS A 108 17.31 -5.19 12.45
CA HIS A 108 17.03 -6.63 12.45
C HIS A 108 17.77 -7.26 11.26
N ARG A 109 19.07 -7.48 11.43
CA ARG A 109 19.81 -8.43 10.58
C ARG A 109 19.27 -9.81 10.93
N TYR A 110 18.72 -10.50 9.93
CA TYR A 110 18.39 -11.91 10.02
C TYR A 110 19.61 -12.70 10.53
N SER A 111 19.50 -13.23 11.74
CA SER A 111 20.35 -14.28 12.29
C SER A 111 19.43 -15.45 12.60
N GLY A 112 19.77 -16.62 12.06
CA GLY A 112 19.22 -17.89 12.55
C GLY A 112 18.45 -18.70 11.52
N TYR A 113 19.18 -19.41 10.66
CA TYR A 113 18.90 -20.84 10.47
C TYR A 113 20.20 -21.59 10.76
N ARG A 114 20.19 -22.35 11.85
CA ARG A 114 21.09 -23.46 12.12
C ARG A 114 20.20 -24.66 12.40
#